data_AF-A0A2V8L8W5-F1
#
_entry.id   AF-A0A2V8L8W5-F1
#
_cell.length_a   1.000
_cell.length_b   1.000
_cell.length_c   1.000
_cell.angle_alpha   90.00
_cell.angle_beta   90.00
_cell.angle_gamma   90.00
#
_symmetry.space_group_name_H-M   'P 1'
#
loop_
_entity.id
_entity.type
_entity.pdbx_description
1 polymer ?
#
loop_
_entity_poly.entity_id
_entity_poly.type
_entity_poly.pdbx_seq_one_letter_code
_entity_poly.pdbx_strand_id
1 'polypeptide(L)'
;MSRPSFIDPTQRYKFEYQLNNGGTSITARVTQSGVSDNFKMLVPIYVDYGKGLVRLGSARLIGNKSVDLKDVKLGAPAKRAATCAFDDVLALRIQNEAGKAF
;
A
#
# COMPACT_ATOMS: atom_id res chain seq x y z
N MET A 1 -15.75 22.89 -18.97
CA MET A 1 -14.67 22.01 -19.46
C MET A 1 -14.24 21.10 -18.32
N SER A 2 -14.74 19.87 -18.30
CA SER A 2 -14.46 18.91 -17.24
C SER A 2 -13.03 18.40 -17.39
N ARG A 3 -12.22 18.51 -16.34
CA ARG A 3 -10.85 17.99 -16.32
C ARG A 3 -10.88 16.49 -16.70
N PRO A 4 -9.89 15.99 -17.47
CA PRO A 4 -9.83 14.58 -17.79
C PRO A 4 -9.83 13.78 -16.49
N SER A 5 -10.79 12.88 -16.33
CA SER A 5 -11.01 12.00 -15.17
C SER A 5 -9.89 10.97 -14.94
N PHE A 6 -8.76 11.10 -15.64
CA PHE A 6 -7.61 10.21 -15.58
C PHE A 6 -6.75 10.44 -14.32
N ILE A 7 -6.75 11.67 -13.78
CA ILE A 7 -6.05 12.00 -12.53
C ILE A 7 -7.03 12.78 -11.68
N ASP A 8 -7.63 12.11 -10.69
CA ASP A 8 -8.42 12.79 -9.69
C ASP A 8 -7.46 13.56 -8.76
N PRO A 9 -7.56 14.89 -8.67
CA PRO A 9 -6.66 15.72 -7.87
C PRO A 9 -6.86 15.53 -6.36
N THR A 10 -7.58 14.50 -5.93
CA THR A 10 -7.77 14.16 -4.53
C THR A 10 -7.24 12.79 -4.16
N GLN A 11 -6.57 12.09 -5.10
CA GLN A 11 -6.12 10.71 -4.93
C GLN A 11 -5.11 10.53 -3.79
N ARG A 12 -5.43 9.59 -2.89
CA ARG A 12 -4.69 9.30 -1.66
C ARG A 12 -4.55 7.79 -1.46
N TYR A 13 -3.39 7.40 -0.95
CA TYR A 13 -3.17 6.06 -0.42
C TYR A 13 -2.83 6.10 1.05
N LYS A 14 -3.48 5.20 1.80
CA LYS A 14 -3.12 4.90 3.18
C LYS A 14 -2.71 3.45 3.29
N PHE A 15 -1.51 3.20 3.78
CA PHE A 15 -0.99 1.88 4.09
C PHE A 15 -0.78 1.78 5.59
N GLU A 16 -1.51 0.87 6.20
CA GLU A 16 -1.42 0.60 7.61
C GLU A 16 -0.96 -0.86 7.75
N TYR A 17 0.01 -1.15 8.62
CA TYR A 17 0.54 -2.51 8.74
C TYR A 17 1.07 -2.86 10.14
N GLN A 18 1.18 -4.16 10.37
CA GLN A 18 1.80 -4.77 11.53
C GLN A 18 2.72 -5.90 11.09
N LEU A 19 3.95 -5.88 11.61
CA LEU A 19 4.89 -6.99 11.50
C LEU A 19 4.69 -7.93 12.69
N ASN A 20 4.38 -9.19 12.41
CA ASN A 20 4.07 -10.21 13.40
C ASN A 20 5.26 -11.17 13.56
N ASN A 21 5.29 -11.94 14.64
CA ASN A 21 6.26 -13.02 14.86
C ASN A 21 7.71 -12.56 14.62
N GLY A 22 8.09 -11.42 15.22
CA GLY A 22 9.42 -10.82 15.04
C GLY A 22 9.72 -10.33 13.63
N GLY A 23 8.71 -10.08 12.79
CA GLY A 23 8.86 -9.62 11.41
C GLY A 23 8.81 -10.72 10.36
N THR A 24 8.46 -11.95 10.72
CA THR A 24 8.38 -13.08 9.78
C THR A 24 7.05 -13.19 9.03
N SER A 25 6.03 -12.45 9.46
CA SER A 25 4.82 -12.24 8.68
C SER A 25 4.31 -10.80 8.81
N ILE A 26 3.44 -10.40 7.89
CA ILE A 26 2.83 -9.07 7.85
C ILE A 26 1.31 -9.16 7.70
N THR A 27 0.60 -8.39 8.52
CA THR A 27 -0.82 -8.06 8.32
C THR A 27 -0.89 -6.59 7.92
N ALA A 28 -1.63 -6.27 6.87
CA ALA A 28 -1.70 -4.90 6.35
C ALA A 28 -3.06 -4.56 5.76
N ARG A 29 -3.36 -3.27 5.68
CA ARG A 29 -4.50 -2.69 4.96
C ARG A 29 -4.00 -1.60 4.04
N VAL A 30 -4.38 -1.69 2.77
CA VAL A 30 -4.16 -0.62 1.78
C VAL A 30 -5.51 0.00 1.47
N THR A 31 -5.63 1.32 1.64
CA THR A 31 -6.83 2.09 1.34
C THR A 31 -6.55 3.07 0.21
N GLN A 32 -7.40 3.04 -0.82
CA GLN A 32 -7.46 4.00 -1.91
C GLN A 32 -8.64 4.95 -1.71
N SER A 33 -8.43 6.26 -1.88
CA SER A 33 -9.48 7.26 -1.71
C SER A 33 -9.26 8.48 -2.59
N GLY A 34 -10.34 9.13 -3.01
CA GLY A 34 -10.27 10.32 -3.85
C GLY A 34 -10.07 9.99 -5.33
N VAL A 35 -10.71 8.92 -5.81
CA VAL A 35 -10.80 8.53 -7.23
C VAL A 35 -12.22 8.14 -7.61
N SER A 36 -12.49 8.09 -8.92
CA SER A 36 -13.71 7.50 -9.46
C SER A 36 -13.82 5.99 -9.22
N ASP A 37 -15.04 5.46 -9.20
CA ASP A 37 -15.32 4.04 -8.92
C ASP A 37 -14.67 3.05 -9.90
N ASN A 38 -14.42 3.50 -11.14
CA ASN A 38 -13.81 2.69 -12.19
C ASN A 38 -12.28 2.81 -12.25
N PHE A 39 -11.67 3.64 -11.41
CA PHE A 39 -10.22 3.81 -11.38
C PHE A 39 -9.55 2.55 -10.82
N LYS A 40 -8.58 2.02 -11.56
CA LYS A 40 -7.90 0.75 -11.24
C LYS A 40 -6.41 1.00 -11.07
N MET A 41 -5.85 0.55 -9.96
CA MET A 41 -4.41 0.60 -9.72
C MET A 41 -3.90 -0.68 -9.07
N LEU A 42 -2.71 -1.10 -9.50
CA LEU A 42 -1.89 -2.07 -8.79
C LEU A 42 -0.94 -1.29 -7.90
N VAL A 43 -1.17 -1.35 -6.59
CA VAL A 43 -0.40 -0.60 -5.60
C VAL A 43 0.69 -1.51 -5.05
N PRO A 44 1.99 -1.25 -5.35
CA PRO A 44 3.07 -2.12 -4.93
C PRO A 44 3.30 -2.03 -3.43
N ILE A 45 3.60 -3.18 -2.82
CA ILE A 45 3.98 -3.29 -1.41
C ILE A 45 5.45 -3.72 -1.38
N TYR A 46 6.22 -2.99 -0.61
CA TYR A 46 7.65 -3.19 -0.40
C TYR A 46 7.93 -3.55 1.06
N VAL A 47 8.97 -4.34 1.27
CA VAL A 47 9.48 -4.73 2.59
C VAL A 47 10.97 -4.49 2.64
N ASP A 48 11.47 -4.06 3.80
CA ASP A 48 12.89 -3.86 4.04
C ASP A 48 13.37 -4.86 5.08
N TYR A 49 14.26 -5.76 4.67
CA TYR A 49 14.89 -6.77 5.55
C TYR A 49 16.17 -6.25 6.22
N GLY A 50 16.47 -4.95 6.10
CA GLY A 50 17.68 -4.30 6.61
C GLY A 50 18.78 -4.09 5.58
N LYS A 51 18.51 -4.36 4.30
CA LYS A 51 19.44 -4.13 3.17
C LYS A 51 18.85 -3.21 2.09
N GLY A 52 17.70 -2.61 2.35
CA GLY A 52 16.94 -1.83 1.38
C GLY A 52 15.58 -2.47 1.08
N LEU A 53 14.75 -1.70 0.38
CA LEU A 53 13.39 -2.08 0.03
C LEU A 53 13.38 -3.07 -1.14
N VAL A 54 12.67 -4.17 -0.96
CA VAL A 54 12.39 -5.16 -2.02
C VAL A 54 10.89 -5.31 -2.20
N ARG A 55 10.46 -5.58 -3.43
CA ARG A 55 9.03 -5.71 -3.76
C ARG A 55 8.50 -7.04 -3.23
N LEU A 56 7.49 -6.97 -2.36
CA LEU A 56 6.77 -8.15 -1.85
C LEU A 56 5.66 -8.58 -2.82
N GLY A 57 4.96 -7.62 -3.41
CA GLY A 57 3.80 -7.88 -4.25
C GLY A 57 3.03 -6.62 -4.60
N SER A 58 1.74 -6.74 -4.92
CA SER A 58 0.87 -5.60 -5.21
C SER A 58 -0.57 -5.85 -4.81
N ALA A 59 -1.22 -4.85 -4.22
CA ALA A 59 -2.64 -4.85 -3.94
C ALA A 59 -3.42 -4.29 -5.13
N ARG A 60 -4.44 -5.03 -5.59
CA ARG A 60 -5.33 -4.57 -6.67
C ARG A 60 -6.48 -3.77 -6.08
N LEU A 61 -6.52 -2.48 -6.37
CA LEU A 61 -7.55 -1.56 -5.89
C LEU A 61 -8.41 -1.04 -7.07
N ILE A 62 -9.72 -1.03 -6.86
CA ILE A 62 -10.71 -0.53 -7.81
C ILE A 62 -11.64 0.42 -7.05
N GLY A 63 -11.66 1.69 -7.46
CA GLY A 63 -12.42 2.76 -6.82
C GLY A 63 -11.93 3.12 -5.41
N ASN A 64 -12.80 3.78 -4.64
CA ASN A 64 -12.52 4.12 -3.25
C ASN A 64 -12.73 2.89 -2.35
N LYS A 65 -11.67 2.11 -2.13
CA LYS A 65 -11.75 0.81 -1.46
C LYS A 65 -10.52 0.53 -0.60
N SER A 66 -10.70 -0.32 0.40
CA SER A 66 -9.63 -0.93 1.18
C SER A 66 -9.48 -2.41 0.84
N VAL A 67 -8.23 -2.89 0.83
CA VAL A 67 -7.88 -4.31 0.70
C VAL A 67 -7.02 -4.71 1.88
N ASP A 68 -7.41 -5.82 2.51
CA ASP A 68 -6.73 -6.40 3.65
C ASP A 68 -5.82 -7.54 3.21
N LEU A 69 -4.59 -7.53 3.70
CA LEU A 69 -3.61 -8.59 3.58
C LEU A 69 -3.45 -9.22 4.97
N LYS A 70 -3.84 -10.48 5.11
CA LYS A 70 -3.81 -11.19 6.39
C LYS A 70 -2.66 -12.18 6.43
N ASP A 71 -1.79 -12.03 7.42
CA ASP A 71 -0.70 -12.96 7.76
C ASP A 71 0.14 -13.44 6.56
N VAL A 72 0.58 -12.50 5.73
CA VAL A 72 1.44 -12.81 4.58
C VAL A 72 2.83 -13.20 5.09
N LYS A 73 3.24 -14.44 4.80
CA LYS A 73 4.56 -14.97 5.20
C LYS A 73 5.68 -14.29 4.42
N LEU A 74 6.76 -13.95 5.13
CA LEU A 74 7.95 -13.32 4.58
C LEU A 74 9.12 -14.33 4.58
N GLY A 75 10.01 -14.21 3.59
CA GLY A 75 11.18 -15.10 3.47
C GLY A 75 12.26 -14.85 4.53
N ALA A 76 12.21 -13.72 5.22
CA ALA A 76 13.10 -13.33 6.31
C ALA A 76 12.39 -12.34 7.25
N PRO A 77 12.91 -12.08 8.46
CA PRO A 77 12.39 -11.04 9.34
C PRO A 77 12.52 -9.64 8.73
N ALA A 78 11.40 -8.98 8.43
CA ALA A 78 11.37 -7.60 7.95
C ALA A 78 11.49 -6.60 9.11
N LYS A 79 12.07 -5.43 8.82
CA LYS A 79 12.17 -4.29 9.74
C LYS A 79 11.05 -3.28 9.55
N ARG A 80 10.61 -3.09 8.31
CA ARG A 80 9.53 -2.17 7.93
C ARG A 80 8.91 -2.59 6.61
N ALA A 81 7.71 -2.07 6.35
CA ALA A 81 7.04 -2.16 5.06
C ALA A 81 6.62 -0.76 4.60
N ALA A 82 6.43 -0.63 3.29
CA ALA A 82 5.97 0.61 2.68
C ALA A 82 5.16 0.30 1.42
N THR A 83 4.29 1.21 1.05
CA THR A 83 3.75 1.28 -0.30
C THR A 83 4.26 2.50 -1.04
N CYS A 84 4.22 2.45 -2.37
CA CYS A 84 4.55 3.60 -3.23
C CYS A 84 5.94 4.18 -2.97
N ALA A 85 6.91 3.34 -2.59
CA ALA A 85 8.20 3.81 -2.08
C ALA A 85 9.10 4.45 -3.15
N PHE A 86 8.80 4.24 -4.42
CA PHE A 86 9.56 4.79 -5.56
C PHE A 86 8.68 5.65 -6.47
N ASP A 87 7.63 6.28 -5.92
CA ASP A 87 6.64 7.07 -6.68
C ASP A 87 5.95 6.28 -7.81
N ASP A 88 5.86 4.95 -7.64
CA ASP A 88 5.34 4.00 -8.63
C ASP A 88 3.83 4.13 -8.90
N VAL A 89 3.12 5.01 -8.19
CA VAL A 89 1.68 5.20 -8.33
C VAL A 89 1.31 6.67 -8.37
N LEU A 90 0.24 6.96 -9.10
CA LEU A 90 -0.35 8.29 -9.14
C LEU A 90 -1.02 8.59 -7.79
N ALA A 91 -0.39 9.44 -6.98
CA ALA A 91 -0.92 9.86 -5.70
C ALA A 91 -0.49 11.29 -5.38
N LEU A 92 -1.40 12.05 -4.80
CA LEU A 92 -1.07 13.37 -4.23
C LEU A 92 -0.67 13.28 -2.76
N ARG A 93 -1.02 12.18 -2.09
CA ARG A 93 -0.62 11.91 -0.71
C ARG A 93 -0.49 10.42 -0.46
N ILE A 94 0.58 10.04 0.21
CA ILE A 94 0.86 8.68 0.67
C ILE A 94 1.11 8.73 2.18
N GLN A 95 0.48 7.82 2.94
CA GLN A 95 0.68 7.67 4.38
C GLN A 95 1.01 6.21 4.70
N ASN A 96 2.14 5.97 5.37
CA ASN A 96 2.56 4.65 5.85
C ASN A 96 2.54 4.65 7.39
N GLU A 97 1.69 3.83 8.01
CA GLU A 97 1.52 3.73 9.47
C GLU A 97 1.88 2.32 9.95
N ALA A 98 2.90 2.22 10.81
CA ALA A 98 3.33 0.95 11.42
C ALA A 98 2.65 0.74 12.78
N GLY A 99 2.44 -0.52 13.17
CA GLY A 99 1.99 -0.91 14.52
C GLY A 99 0.47 -0.85 14.71
N LYS A 100 -0.29 -0.78 13.62
CA LYS A 100 -1.76 -0.77 13.66
C LYS A 100 -2.29 -2.13 13.19
N ALA A 101 -3.01 -2.81 14.06
CA ALA A 101 -3.77 -4.02 13.71
C ALA A 101 -5.20 -3.62 13.29
N PHE A 102 -5.80 -4.36 12.34
CA PHE A 102 -7.17 -4.15 11.85
C PHE A 102 -8.03 -5.39 12.04
#